data_AF-A0A326GJF9-F1
#
_entry.id   AF-A0A326GJF9-F1
#
_cell.length_a   1.000
_cell.length_b   1.000
_cell.length_c   1.000
_cell.angle_alpha   90.00
_cell.angle_beta   90.00
_cell.angle_gamma   90.00
#
_symmetry.space_group_name_H-M   'P 1'
#
loop_
_entity.id
_entity.type
_entity.pdbx_description
1 polymer ?
#
loop_
_entity_poly.entity_id
_entity_poly.type
_entity_poly.pdbx_seq_one_letter_code
_entity_poly.pdbx_strand_id
1 'polypeptide(L)'
;MTDFEWTNASGSVVTIDTPDNIEAEAKQLASRINRLFQEADNLEGPARARKRAELRSAFARLEQLEIDAARWNRFVELTVREQAMSRANEIRGLAESAGTLRLVVGLHDEFERISARDPDRLDGEPSHFQQRASQLAQTEKAKDLGPTFATAFERLQLDPLFFRPESDEGGWFEWQDGDGLLCRLASPLAIEREVDAIIAELFSMIPKLEAIMPHFQTIENLVAANDLFARLAILQVNLESFATQSTERENEEWECVRKEWMERLK
;
A
#
# COMPACT_ATOMS: atom_id res chain seq x y z
N MET A 1 -17.08 -4.35 -9.82
CA MET A 1 -16.56 -5.59 -10.43
C MET A 1 -17.76 -6.44 -10.82
N THR A 2 -17.77 -6.98 -12.03
CA THR A 2 -18.77 -7.93 -12.49
C THR A 2 -18.38 -9.32 -12.01
N ASP A 3 -19.32 -10.08 -11.47
CA ASP A 3 -19.06 -11.45 -11.00
C ASP A 3 -18.95 -12.43 -12.19
N PHE A 4 -18.31 -13.59 -11.98
CA PHE A 4 -18.24 -14.63 -13.02
C PHE A 4 -19.48 -15.52 -12.98
N GLU A 5 -20.25 -15.48 -14.06
CA GLU A 5 -21.40 -16.34 -14.26
C GLU A 5 -21.02 -17.63 -15.01
N TRP A 6 -21.39 -18.76 -14.42
CA TRP A 6 -21.15 -20.10 -14.93
C TRP A 6 -22.45 -20.90 -15.04
N THR A 7 -22.58 -21.74 -16.07
CA THR A 7 -23.72 -22.65 -16.22
C THR A 7 -23.37 -24.02 -15.66
N ASN A 8 -24.02 -24.42 -14.58
CA ASN A 8 -23.78 -25.69 -13.91
C ASN A 8 -24.35 -26.91 -14.68
N ALA A 9 -24.08 -28.12 -14.18
CA ALA A 9 -24.57 -29.37 -14.76
C ALA A 9 -26.11 -29.46 -14.92
N SER A 10 -26.88 -28.71 -14.12
CA SER A 10 -28.35 -28.68 -14.24
C SER A 10 -28.86 -27.65 -15.25
N GLY A 11 -27.96 -26.93 -15.93
CA GLY A 11 -28.30 -25.87 -16.88
C GLY A 11 -28.70 -24.55 -16.22
N SER A 12 -28.46 -24.40 -14.92
CA SER A 12 -28.72 -23.18 -14.17
C SER A 12 -27.48 -22.28 -14.20
N VAL A 13 -27.69 -20.98 -14.40
CA VAL A 13 -26.63 -19.98 -14.27
C VAL A 13 -26.41 -19.68 -12.79
N VAL A 14 -25.16 -19.76 -12.36
CA VAL A 14 -24.72 -19.50 -10.99
C VAL A 14 -23.49 -18.60 -11.01
N THR A 15 -23.35 -17.79 -9.97
CA THR A 15 -22.13 -17.02 -9.73
C THR A 15 -21.13 -17.87 -8.96
N ILE A 16 -19.87 -17.85 -9.36
CA ILE A 16 -18.79 -18.56 -8.67
C ILE A 16 -17.60 -17.63 -8.45
N ASP A 17 -16.93 -17.83 -7.31
CA ASP A 17 -15.78 -17.02 -6.87
C ASP A 17 -14.46 -17.79 -7.00
N THR A 18 -14.52 -19.10 -7.28
CA THR A 18 -13.38 -19.99 -7.50
C THR A 18 -13.65 -20.96 -8.67
N PRO A 19 -12.60 -21.49 -9.33
CA PRO A 19 -12.77 -22.48 -10.39
C PRO A 19 -13.14 -23.89 -9.87
N ASP A 20 -13.17 -24.11 -8.56
CA ASP A 20 -13.32 -25.43 -7.94
C ASP A 20 -14.56 -26.18 -8.43
N ASN A 21 -15.65 -25.46 -8.68
CA ASN A 21 -16.89 -26.05 -9.16
C ASN A 21 -16.75 -26.59 -10.60
N ILE A 22 -16.04 -25.86 -11.46
CA ILE A 22 -15.75 -26.26 -12.85
C ILE A 22 -14.83 -27.50 -12.82
N GLU A 23 -13.78 -27.47 -12.00
CA GLU A 23 -12.81 -28.56 -11.85
C GLU A 23 -13.44 -29.83 -11.27
N ALA A 24 -14.26 -29.69 -10.23
CA ALA A 24 -14.98 -30.79 -9.61
C ALA A 24 -15.94 -31.47 -10.60
N GLU A 25 -16.69 -30.68 -11.38
CA GLU A 25 -17.58 -31.22 -12.40
C GLU A 25 -16.79 -31.95 -13.50
N ALA A 26 -15.68 -31.37 -13.97
CA ALA A 26 -14.82 -31.99 -14.98
C ALA A 26 -14.26 -33.34 -14.50
N LYS A 27 -13.82 -33.42 -13.24
CA LYS A 27 -13.32 -34.66 -12.63
C LYS A 27 -14.41 -35.73 -12.51
N GLN A 28 -15.63 -35.34 -12.13
CA GLN A 28 -16.77 -36.25 -12.07
C GLN A 28 -17.16 -36.76 -13.47
N LEU A 29 -17.18 -35.88 -14.48
CA LEU A 29 -17.46 -36.24 -15.88
C LEU A 29 -16.40 -37.17 -16.45
N ALA A 30 -15.11 -36.91 -16.23
CA ALA A 30 -14.03 -37.79 -16.68
C ALA A 30 -14.17 -39.20 -16.09
N SER A 31 -14.47 -39.29 -14.79
CA SER A 31 -14.74 -40.57 -14.11
C SER A 31 -15.96 -41.28 -14.69
N ARG A 32 -17.03 -40.55 -14.99
CA ARG A 32 -18.25 -41.07 -15.63
C ARG A 32 -17.98 -41.57 -17.05
N ILE A 33 -17.20 -40.85 -17.85
CA ILE A 33 -16.83 -41.23 -19.21
C ILE A 33 -16.08 -42.57 -19.19
N ASN A 34 -15.08 -42.71 -18.31
CA ASN A 34 -14.33 -43.96 -18.15
C ASN A 34 -15.23 -45.14 -17.82
N ARG A 35 -16.19 -44.95 -16.90
CA ARG A 35 -17.18 -45.98 -16.55
C ARG A 35 -18.10 -46.31 -17.72
N LEU A 36 -18.58 -45.31 -18.45
CA LEU A 36 -19.46 -45.50 -19.61
C LEU A 36 -18.77 -46.26 -20.75
N PHE A 37 -17.46 -46.05 -20.97
CA PHE A 37 -16.69 -46.85 -21.92
C PHE A 37 -16.66 -48.34 -21.53
N GLN A 38 -16.33 -48.65 -20.28
CA GLN A 38 -16.31 -50.02 -19.76
C GLN A 38 -17.68 -50.71 -19.87
N GLU A 39 -18.76 -49.98 -19.59
CA GLU A 39 -20.13 -50.49 -19.73
C GLU A 39 -20.49 -50.72 -21.21
N ALA A 40 -20.12 -49.80 -22.11
CA ALA A 40 -20.48 -49.85 -23.52
C ALA A 40 -19.78 -50.98 -24.31
N ASP A 41 -18.62 -51.44 -23.84
CA ASP A 41 -17.89 -52.55 -24.46
C ASP A 41 -18.55 -53.92 -24.23
N ASN A 42 -19.35 -54.04 -23.16
CA ASN A 42 -20.03 -55.29 -22.78
C ASN A 42 -21.49 -55.35 -23.28
N LEU A 43 -21.95 -54.37 -24.05
CA LEU A 43 -23.33 -54.25 -24.50
C LEU A 43 -23.44 -54.36 -26.02
N GLU A 44 -24.58 -54.87 -26.50
CA GLU A 44 -24.89 -54.97 -27.92
C GLU A 44 -26.19 -54.24 -28.30
N GLY A 45 -26.36 -53.99 -29.60
CA GLY A 45 -27.59 -53.49 -30.19
C GLY A 45 -28.09 -52.17 -29.56
N PRO A 46 -29.40 -52.07 -29.22
CA PRO A 46 -30.00 -50.83 -28.71
C PRO A 46 -29.38 -50.32 -27.39
N ALA A 47 -28.91 -51.22 -26.52
CA ALA A 47 -28.31 -50.85 -25.23
C ALA A 47 -26.97 -50.14 -25.43
N ARG A 48 -26.14 -50.64 -26.36
CA ARG A 48 -24.88 -49.99 -26.76
C ARG A 48 -25.13 -48.62 -27.39
N ALA A 49 -26.17 -48.50 -28.22
CA ALA A 49 -26.54 -47.23 -28.84
C ALA A 49 -26.91 -46.16 -27.81
N ARG A 50 -27.67 -46.52 -26.76
CA ARG A 50 -27.99 -45.63 -25.64
C ARG A 50 -26.74 -45.15 -24.89
N LYS A 51 -25.82 -46.07 -24.57
CA LYS A 51 -24.56 -45.71 -23.91
C LYS A 51 -23.65 -44.82 -24.75
N ARG A 52 -23.61 -45.03 -26.07
CA ARG A 52 -22.91 -44.12 -26.99
C ARG A 52 -23.53 -42.73 -27.01
N ALA A 53 -24.85 -42.59 -26.88
CA ALA A 53 -25.49 -41.28 -26.77
C ALA A 53 -25.14 -40.58 -25.46
N GLU A 54 -25.14 -41.31 -24.33
CA GLU A 54 -24.66 -40.81 -23.04
C GLU A 54 -23.20 -40.34 -23.10
N LEU A 55 -22.32 -41.11 -23.74
CA LEU A 55 -20.91 -40.73 -23.96
C LEU A 55 -20.79 -39.43 -24.76
N ARG A 56 -21.52 -39.28 -25.88
CA ARG A 56 -21.49 -38.05 -26.68
C ARG A 56 -21.95 -36.83 -25.86
N SER A 57 -22.99 -36.99 -25.05
CA SER A 57 -23.46 -35.92 -24.16
C SER A 57 -22.42 -35.56 -23.10
N ALA A 58 -21.74 -36.56 -22.53
CA ALA A 58 -20.68 -36.32 -21.56
C ALA A 58 -19.45 -35.62 -22.19
N PHE A 59 -19.05 -36.02 -23.40
CA PHE A 59 -17.98 -35.36 -24.14
C PHE A 59 -18.33 -33.90 -24.48
N ALA A 60 -19.54 -33.64 -24.97
CA ALA A 60 -19.98 -32.28 -25.25
C ALA A 60 -19.98 -31.40 -23.98
N ARG A 61 -20.33 -31.96 -22.82
CA ARG A 61 -20.25 -31.22 -21.56
C ARG A 61 -18.80 -30.98 -21.13
N LEU A 62 -17.90 -31.94 -21.34
CA LEU A 62 -16.48 -31.76 -21.04
C LEU A 62 -15.84 -30.67 -21.91
N GLU A 63 -16.16 -30.63 -23.20
CA GLU A 63 -15.76 -29.54 -24.11
C GLU A 63 -16.28 -28.18 -23.63
N GLN A 64 -17.54 -28.13 -23.16
CA GLN A 64 -18.09 -26.91 -22.56
C GLN A 64 -17.34 -26.48 -21.29
N LEU A 65 -16.93 -27.42 -20.43
CA LEU A 65 -16.16 -27.11 -19.23
C LEU A 65 -14.74 -26.62 -19.55
N GLU A 66 -14.11 -27.10 -20.62
CA GLU A 66 -12.83 -26.57 -21.11
C GLU A 66 -12.98 -25.11 -21.58
N ILE A 67 -14.06 -24.80 -22.28
CA ILE A 67 -14.40 -23.42 -22.68
C ILE A 67 -14.66 -22.56 -21.43
N ASP A 68 -15.41 -23.07 -20.45
CA ASP A 68 -15.70 -22.35 -19.21
C ASP A 68 -14.43 -22.08 -18.39
N ALA A 69 -13.49 -23.03 -18.34
CA ALA A 69 -12.18 -22.84 -17.70
C ALA A 69 -11.34 -21.77 -18.42
N ALA A 70 -11.34 -21.75 -19.75
CA ALA A 70 -10.68 -20.69 -20.52
C ALA A 70 -11.33 -19.31 -20.28
N ARG A 71 -12.66 -19.26 -20.17
CA ARG A 71 -13.41 -18.05 -19.80
C ARG A 71 -13.05 -17.58 -18.39
N TRP A 72 -12.95 -18.50 -17.42
CA TRP A 72 -12.54 -18.21 -16.06
C TRP A 72 -11.14 -17.59 -16.01
N ASN A 73 -10.16 -18.22 -16.66
CA ASN A 73 -8.78 -17.69 -16.70
C ASN A 73 -8.74 -16.27 -17.28
N ARG A 74 -9.45 -16.04 -18.39
CA ARG A 74 -9.56 -14.71 -18.98
C ARG A 74 -10.23 -13.70 -18.06
N PHE A 75 -11.29 -14.11 -17.36
CA PHE A 75 -11.97 -13.27 -16.38
C PHE A 75 -11.00 -12.85 -15.26
N VAL A 76 -10.31 -13.82 -14.66
CA VAL A 76 -9.33 -13.57 -13.59
C VAL A 76 -8.19 -12.66 -14.06
N GLU A 77 -7.65 -12.87 -15.27
CA GLU A 77 -6.64 -11.99 -15.86
C GLU A 77 -7.13 -10.54 -16.00
N LEU A 78 -8.36 -10.35 -16.50
CA LEU A 78 -8.95 -9.03 -16.66
C LEU A 78 -9.20 -8.36 -15.30
N THR A 79 -9.76 -9.08 -14.33
CA THR A 79 -10.03 -8.56 -12.99
C THR A 79 -8.73 -8.14 -12.29
N VAL A 80 -7.69 -8.98 -12.32
CA VAL A 80 -6.39 -8.64 -11.74
C VAL A 80 -5.76 -7.43 -12.42
N ARG A 81 -5.92 -7.31 -13.75
CA ARG A 81 -5.44 -6.15 -14.49
C ARG A 81 -6.20 -4.87 -14.13
N GLU A 82 -7.52 -4.93 -14.00
CA GLU A 82 -8.34 -3.80 -13.55
C GLU A 82 -7.93 -3.35 -12.14
N GLN A 83 -7.68 -4.31 -11.23
CA GLN A 83 -7.18 -4.02 -9.89
C GLN A 83 -5.80 -3.35 -9.93
N ALA A 84 -4.87 -3.85 -10.76
CA ALA A 84 -3.55 -3.24 -10.93
C ALA A 84 -3.64 -1.79 -11.44
N MET A 85 -4.51 -1.53 -12.42
CA MET A 85 -4.78 -0.18 -12.92
C MET A 85 -5.42 0.72 -11.86
N SER A 86 -6.37 0.20 -11.07
CA SER A 86 -6.96 0.94 -9.94
C SER A 86 -5.88 1.33 -8.93
N ARG A 87 -5.03 0.38 -8.54
CA ARG A 87 -3.91 0.64 -7.62
C ARG A 87 -2.93 1.66 -8.17
N ALA A 88 -2.57 1.59 -9.45
CA ALA A 88 -1.71 2.60 -10.08
C ALA A 88 -2.32 4.01 -9.98
N ASN A 89 -3.64 4.14 -10.16
CA ASN A 89 -4.33 5.42 -10.01
C ASN A 89 -4.39 5.90 -8.56
N GLU A 90 -4.61 5.00 -7.61
CA GLU A 90 -4.56 5.33 -6.18
C GLU A 90 -3.17 5.84 -5.77
N ILE A 91 -2.10 5.19 -6.24
CA ILE A 91 -0.72 5.63 -6.00
C ILE A 91 -0.49 7.06 -6.53
N ARG A 92 -1.01 7.38 -7.73
CA ARG A 92 -0.91 8.74 -8.27
C ARG A 92 -1.57 9.78 -7.36
N GLY A 93 -2.69 9.43 -6.73
CA GLY A 93 -3.39 10.29 -5.76
C GLY A 93 -2.57 10.61 -4.50
N LEU A 94 -1.59 9.76 -4.13
CA LEU A 94 -0.76 9.99 -2.94
C LEU A 94 0.18 11.21 -3.06
N ALA A 95 0.54 11.62 -4.28
CA ALA A 95 1.44 12.77 -4.48
C ALA A 95 0.84 14.07 -3.93
N GLU A 96 -0.49 14.21 -4.03
CA GLU A 96 -1.19 15.43 -3.64
C GLU A 96 -1.30 15.56 -2.12
N SER A 97 -1.46 14.44 -1.40
CA SER A 97 -1.62 14.44 0.06
C SER A 97 -0.28 14.50 0.82
N ALA A 98 0.81 14.00 0.24
CA ALA A 98 2.10 13.89 0.92
C ALA A 98 3.00 15.15 0.82
N GLY A 99 2.57 16.20 0.11
CA GLY A 99 3.42 17.33 -0.26
C GLY A 99 4.11 18.03 0.92
N THR A 100 3.41 18.25 2.03
CA THR A 100 3.98 18.90 3.23
C THR A 100 4.96 17.99 3.96
N LEU A 101 4.61 16.71 4.14
CA LEU A 101 5.49 15.72 4.79
C LEU A 101 6.81 15.58 4.02
N ARG A 102 6.72 15.45 2.69
CA ARG A 102 7.90 15.39 1.81
C ARG A 102 8.79 16.62 1.91
N LEU A 103 8.19 17.79 2.10
CA LEU A 103 8.93 19.03 2.28
C LEU A 103 9.69 19.06 3.61
N VAL A 104 9.07 18.58 4.70
CA VAL A 104 9.73 18.44 6.00
C VAL A 104 10.91 17.47 5.89
N VAL A 105 10.67 16.25 5.39
CA VAL A 105 11.73 15.23 5.24
C VAL A 105 12.87 15.74 4.36
N GLY A 106 12.53 16.30 3.19
CA GLY A 106 13.52 16.82 2.26
C GLY A 106 14.35 17.97 2.83
N LEU A 107 13.77 18.82 3.69
CA LEU A 107 14.48 19.91 4.37
C LEU A 107 15.52 19.36 5.36
N HIS A 108 15.16 18.35 6.16
CA HIS A 108 16.06 17.74 7.13
C HIS A 108 17.16 16.92 6.44
N ASP A 109 16.81 16.10 5.46
CA ASP A 109 17.77 15.30 4.69
C ASP A 109 18.74 16.19 3.88
N GLU A 110 18.27 17.32 3.34
CA GLU A 110 19.13 18.28 2.65
C GLU A 110 20.14 18.91 3.60
N PHE A 111 19.71 19.33 4.80
CA PHE A 111 20.57 19.95 5.79
C PHE A 111 21.62 18.97 6.33
N GLU A 112 21.24 17.74 6.68
CA GLU A 112 22.17 16.70 7.12
C GLU A 112 23.22 16.40 6.05
N ARG A 113 22.78 16.23 4.80
CA ARG A 113 23.68 15.95 3.68
C ARG A 113 24.66 17.09 3.41
N ILE A 114 24.20 18.34 3.42
CA ILE A 114 25.04 19.52 3.18
C ILE A 114 26.03 19.70 4.33
N SER A 115 25.57 19.66 5.58
CA SER A 115 26.42 19.80 6.76
C SER A 115 27.53 18.75 6.80
N ALA A 116 27.26 17.52 6.34
CA ALA A 116 28.24 16.45 6.32
C ALA A 116 29.20 16.46 5.11
N ARG A 117 28.76 16.94 3.94
CA ARG A 117 29.49 16.73 2.66
C ARG A 117 29.94 18.01 1.96
N ASP A 118 29.30 19.13 2.23
CA ASP A 118 29.53 20.40 1.55
C ASP A 118 29.30 21.57 2.53
N PRO A 119 30.11 21.67 3.59
CA PRO A 119 29.89 22.64 4.66
C PRO A 119 30.00 24.09 4.17
N ASP A 120 30.76 24.37 3.10
CA ASP A 120 30.87 25.70 2.51
C ASP A 120 29.52 26.21 1.96
N ARG A 121 28.61 25.29 1.61
CA ARG A 121 27.25 25.62 1.16
C ARG A 121 26.34 26.10 2.29
N LEU A 122 26.71 25.91 3.56
CA LEU A 122 25.96 26.44 4.70
C LEU A 122 25.90 27.98 4.70
N ASP A 123 26.95 28.63 4.18
CA ASP A 123 27.03 30.09 4.00
C ASP A 123 26.42 30.58 2.68
N GLY A 124 25.99 29.65 1.81
CA GLY A 124 25.36 29.94 0.53
C GLY A 124 23.89 30.35 0.66
N GLU A 125 23.25 30.69 -0.45
CA GLU A 125 21.84 31.11 -0.45
C GLU A 125 20.87 29.99 -0.03
N PRO A 126 19.71 30.33 0.57
CA PRO A 126 18.68 29.36 0.94
C PRO A 126 18.19 28.51 -0.25
N SER A 127 18.00 27.22 -0.02
CA SER A 127 17.57 26.28 -1.06
C SER A 127 16.12 26.49 -1.50
N HIS A 128 15.77 25.92 -2.66
CA HIS A 128 14.38 25.91 -3.11
C HIS A 128 13.43 25.21 -2.12
N PHE A 129 13.90 24.17 -1.40
CA PHE A 129 13.10 23.53 -0.36
C PHE A 129 12.84 24.48 0.80
N GLN A 130 13.87 25.20 1.27
CA GLN A 130 13.72 26.19 2.34
C GLN A 130 12.80 27.35 1.93
N GLN A 131 12.91 27.82 0.68
CA GLN A 131 12.01 28.85 0.11
C GLN A 131 10.55 28.39 0.04
N ARG A 132 10.32 27.12 -0.28
CA ARG A 132 8.96 26.55 -0.28
C ARG A 132 8.44 26.34 1.15
N ALA A 133 9.31 25.92 2.07
CA ALA A 133 8.96 25.75 3.47
C ALA A 133 8.56 27.08 4.12
N SER A 134 9.28 28.17 3.84
CA SER A 134 8.95 29.50 4.39
C SER A 134 7.58 30.01 3.94
N GLN A 135 7.11 29.63 2.75
CA GLN A 135 5.77 29.97 2.27
C GLN A 135 4.65 29.26 3.05
N LEU A 136 4.95 28.11 3.65
CA LEU A 136 4.00 27.31 4.45
C LEU A 136 4.17 27.55 5.96
N ALA A 137 5.21 28.27 6.37
CA ALA A 137 5.48 28.56 7.77
C ALA A 137 4.38 29.43 8.38
N GLN A 138 4.06 29.13 9.64
CA GLN A 138 3.05 29.83 10.44
C GLN A 138 3.64 31.03 11.17
N THR A 139 4.92 30.94 11.57
CA THR A 139 5.62 31.99 12.32
C THR A 139 6.28 33.01 11.38
N GLU A 140 6.18 34.30 11.72
CA GLU A 140 6.80 35.37 10.91
C GLU A 140 8.32 35.25 10.81
N LYS A 141 8.98 34.73 11.85
CA LYS A 141 10.43 34.51 11.85
C LYS A 141 10.85 33.42 10.86
N ALA A 142 10.06 32.38 10.68
CA ALA A 142 10.33 31.31 9.72
C ALA A 142 10.01 31.70 8.26
N LYS A 143 9.21 32.76 8.05
CA LYS A 143 8.95 33.33 6.72
C LYS A 143 10.13 34.14 6.18
N ASP A 144 10.83 34.85 7.05
CA ASP A 144 12.08 35.53 6.72
C ASP A 144 13.25 34.54 6.87
N LEU A 145 13.73 33.96 5.78
CA LEU A 145 14.78 32.93 5.81
C LEU A 145 16.17 33.47 6.22
N GLY A 146 16.38 34.78 6.19
CA GLY A 146 17.73 35.32 6.34
C GLY A 146 18.64 35.03 5.14
N PRO A 147 19.94 35.37 5.26
CA PRO A 147 20.84 35.45 4.10
C PRO A 147 21.45 34.11 3.69
N THR A 148 21.53 33.12 4.58
CA THR A 148 22.27 31.88 4.34
C THR A 148 21.41 30.64 4.52
N PHE A 149 21.85 29.52 3.93
CA PHE A 149 21.24 28.20 4.05
C PHE A 149 21.14 27.74 5.50
N ALA A 150 22.20 27.94 6.31
CA ALA A 150 22.19 27.58 7.73
C ALA A 150 21.18 28.42 8.52
N THR A 151 21.20 29.75 8.36
CA THR A 151 20.24 30.63 9.03
C THR A 151 18.81 30.35 8.60
N ALA A 152 18.58 30.00 7.33
CA ALA A 152 17.27 29.61 6.82
C ALA A 152 16.75 28.36 7.52
N PHE A 153 17.58 27.32 7.68
CA PHE A 153 17.22 26.12 8.42
C PHE A 153 16.89 26.43 9.89
N GLU A 154 17.78 27.15 10.59
CA GLU A 154 17.57 27.55 11.99
C GLU A 154 16.25 28.32 12.19
N ARG A 155 15.91 29.22 11.26
CA ARG A 155 14.66 30.00 11.34
C ARG A 155 13.43 29.14 11.07
N LEU A 156 13.52 28.18 10.14
CA LEU A 156 12.45 27.22 9.90
C LEU A 156 12.24 26.28 11.10
N GLN A 157 13.29 25.94 11.85
CA GLN A 157 13.18 25.18 13.11
C GLN A 157 12.39 25.93 14.21
N LEU A 158 12.20 27.25 14.09
CA LEU A 158 11.35 28.00 15.04
C LEU A 158 9.84 27.78 14.79
N ASP A 159 9.48 27.19 13.65
CA ASP A 159 8.10 26.86 13.32
C ASP A 159 7.76 25.42 13.74
N PRO A 160 6.68 25.20 14.52
CA PRO A 160 6.28 23.86 14.95
C PRO A 160 6.09 22.87 13.79
N LEU A 161 5.72 23.34 12.60
CA LEU A 161 5.53 22.47 11.44
C LEU A 161 6.84 21.80 11.00
N PHE A 162 7.96 22.53 11.04
CA PHE A 162 9.26 22.10 10.52
C PHE A 162 10.26 21.70 11.61
N PHE A 163 10.00 22.07 12.87
CA PHE A 163 10.86 21.76 14.00
C PHE A 163 11.05 20.24 14.16
N ARG A 164 12.29 19.75 14.09
CA ARG A 164 12.67 18.42 14.56
C ARG A 164 13.97 18.53 15.35
N PRO A 165 14.05 17.96 16.57
CA PRO A 165 15.30 17.91 17.33
C PRO A 165 16.38 17.14 16.56
N GLU A 166 17.65 17.51 16.81
CA GLU A 166 18.82 16.88 16.17
C GLU A 166 19.07 15.43 16.63
N SER A 167 18.45 15.02 17.74
CA SER A 167 18.63 13.70 18.34
C SER A 167 17.31 13.18 18.93
N ASP A 168 17.12 11.86 18.84
CA ASP A 168 16.06 11.12 19.53
C ASP A 168 16.48 10.67 20.95
N GLU A 169 17.65 11.11 21.44
CA GLU A 169 18.05 10.87 22.83
C GLU A 169 17.03 11.48 23.79
N GLY A 170 16.55 10.66 24.74
CA GLY A 170 15.44 11.04 25.61
C GLY A 170 14.06 10.92 24.97
N GLY A 171 13.97 10.29 23.80
CA GLY A 171 12.72 9.97 23.11
C GLY A 171 11.73 9.24 24.02
N TRP A 172 10.47 9.63 23.90
CA TRP A 172 9.38 9.17 24.76
C TRP A 172 8.33 8.38 24.00
N PHE A 173 8.22 8.58 22.69
CA PHE A 173 7.23 7.90 21.86
C PHE A 173 7.76 6.54 21.43
N GLU A 174 7.09 5.47 21.84
CA GLU A 174 7.45 4.11 21.44
C GLU A 174 6.91 3.80 20.04
N TRP A 175 7.80 3.43 19.14
CA TRP A 175 7.50 3.16 17.74
C TRP A 175 8.26 1.94 17.26
N GLN A 176 7.66 1.18 16.33
CA GLN A 176 8.31 0.03 15.70
C GLN A 176 8.62 0.34 14.23
N ASP A 177 9.89 0.25 13.86
CA ASP A 177 10.34 0.52 12.49
C ASP A 177 9.91 -0.58 11.50
N GLY A 178 10.26 -0.39 10.23
CA GLY A 178 9.93 -1.33 9.16
C GLY A 178 10.54 -2.73 9.31
N ASP A 179 11.64 -2.86 10.07
CA ASP A 179 12.32 -4.11 10.36
C ASP A 179 11.81 -4.80 11.64
N GLY A 180 10.88 -4.13 12.34
CA GLY A 180 10.29 -4.65 13.57
C GLY A 180 11.06 -4.31 14.83
N LEU A 181 12.05 -3.42 14.78
CA LEU A 181 12.79 -2.97 15.95
C LEU A 181 12.00 -1.90 16.72
N LEU A 182 11.94 -2.06 18.04
CA LEU A 182 11.33 -1.06 18.93
C LEU A 182 12.31 0.10 19.16
N CYS A 183 11.85 1.30 18.82
CA CYS A 183 12.56 2.56 18.90
C CYS A 183 11.82 3.53 19.84
N ARG A 184 12.56 4.49 20.38
CA ARG A 184 11.99 5.63 21.12
C ARG A 184 12.33 6.91 20.41
N LEU A 185 11.29 7.67 20.05
CA LEU A 185 11.41 8.88 19.24
C LEU A 185 11.17 10.12 20.09
N ALA A 186 11.99 11.15 19.87
CA ALA A 186 11.76 12.50 20.36
C ALA A 186 10.96 13.33 19.35
N SER A 187 10.89 12.88 18.09
CA SER A 187 10.19 13.57 17.00
C SER A 187 9.57 12.57 16.00
N PRO A 188 8.61 12.99 15.16
CA PRO A 188 8.03 12.11 14.16
C PRO A 188 8.94 11.89 12.94
N LEU A 189 10.14 12.49 12.87
CA LEU A 189 10.95 12.51 11.65
C LEU A 189 11.30 11.12 11.10
N ALA A 190 11.58 10.15 11.97
CA ALA A 190 11.86 8.77 11.54
C ALA A 190 10.64 8.12 10.85
N ILE A 191 9.44 8.35 11.39
CA ILE A 191 8.17 7.88 10.82
C ILE A 191 7.92 8.58 9.48
N GLU A 192 8.13 9.90 9.42
CA GLU A 192 7.97 10.72 8.20
C GLU A 192 8.92 10.27 7.08
N ARG A 193 10.18 9.96 7.41
CA ARG A 193 11.16 9.41 6.47
C ARG A 193 10.72 8.06 5.92
N GLU A 194 10.20 7.17 6.78
CA GLU A 194 9.69 5.89 6.33
C GLU A 194 8.47 6.06 5.41
N VAL A 195 7.56 6.98 5.74
CA VAL A 195 6.43 7.34 4.86
C VAL A 195 6.93 7.82 3.50
N ASP A 196 7.89 8.76 3.44
CA ASP A 196 8.39 9.25 2.15
C ASP A 196 9.06 8.15 1.32
N ALA A 197 9.86 7.29 1.97
CA ALA A 197 10.50 6.15 1.34
C ALA A 197 9.47 5.18 0.71
N ILE A 198 8.42 4.82 1.46
CA ILE A 198 7.36 3.95 0.96
C ILE A 198 6.60 4.61 -0.19
N ILE A 199 6.28 5.91 -0.09
CA ILE A 199 5.60 6.61 -1.17
C ILE A 199 6.49 6.63 -2.43
N ALA A 200 7.80 6.87 -2.30
CA ALA A 200 8.74 6.80 -3.42
C ALA A 200 8.78 5.39 -4.05
N GLU A 201 8.76 4.34 -3.22
CA GLU A 201 8.69 2.96 -3.69
C GLU A 201 7.39 2.68 -4.44
N LEU A 202 6.23 3.06 -3.89
CA LEU A 202 4.93 2.95 -4.56
C LEU A 202 4.93 3.67 -5.92
N PHE A 203 5.47 4.89 -6.01
CA PHE A 203 5.60 5.59 -7.29
C PHE A 203 6.43 4.79 -8.31
N SER A 204 7.49 4.13 -7.86
CA SER A 204 8.32 3.26 -8.72
C SER A 204 7.57 2.01 -9.21
N MET A 205 6.48 1.61 -8.55
CA MET A 205 5.65 0.46 -8.92
C MET A 205 4.63 0.78 -10.02
N ILE A 206 4.26 2.05 -10.24
CA ILE A 206 3.26 2.43 -11.26
C ILE A 206 3.56 1.78 -12.63
N PRO A 207 4.78 1.88 -13.19
CA PRO A 207 5.06 1.29 -14.49
C PRO A 207 4.89 -0.24 -14.51
N LYS A 208 5.16 -0.91 -13.38
CA LYS A 208 4.99 -2.37 -13.25
C LYS A 208 3.51 -2.74 -13.20
N LEU A 209 2.69 -1.98 -12.47
CA LEU A 209 1.25 -2.22 -12.35
C LEU A 209 0.50 -1.98 -13.68
N GLU A 210 1.00 -1.09 -14.53
CA GLU A 210 0.40 -0.80 -15.84
C GLU A 210 0.90 -1.70 -16.97
N ALA A 211 2.03 -2.39 -16.76
CA ALA A 211 2.62 -3.25 -17.77
C ALA A 211 1.76 -4.49 -18.05
N ILE A 212 1.78 -4.93 -19.31
CA ILE A 212 1.20 -6.22 -19.70
C ILE A 212 2.19 -7.31 -19.35
N MET A 213 2.03 -7.92 -18.18
CA MET A 213 2.89 -8.98 -17.66
C MET A 213 2.11 -10.29 -17.47
N PRO A 214 2.82 -11.43 -17.35
CA PRO A 214 2.21 -12.69 -16.94
C PRO A 214 1.41 -12.53 -15.64
N HIS A 215 0.26 -13.21 -15.56
CA HIS A 215 -0.69 -13.10 -14.45
C HIS A 215 -0.05 -13.19 -13.06
N PHE A 216 0.86 -14.16 -12.86
CA PHE A 216 1.56 -14.35 -11.59
C PHE A 216 2.41 -13.14 -11.18
N GLN A 217 3.13 -12.52 -12.13
CA GLN A 217 3.91 -11.31 -11.86
C GLN A 217 3.02 -10.11 -11.52
N THR A 218 1.85 -10.00 -12.15
CA THR A 218 0.88 -8.95 -11.82
C THR A 218 0.35 -9.12 -10.40
N ILE A 219 0.07 -10.36 -9.96
CA ILE A 219 -0.32 -10.66 -8.57
C ILE A 219 0.81 -10.28 -7.60
N GLU A 220 2.05 -10.68 -7.86
CA GLU A 220 3.19 -10.34 -6.99
C GLU A 220 3.34 -8.82 -6.81
N ASN A 221 3.23 -8.05 -7.89
CA ASN A 221 3.30 -6.59 -7.82
C ASN A 221 2.09 -5.99 -7.06
N LEU A 222 0.91 -6.57 -7.19
CA LEU A 222 -0.27 -6.16 -6.42
C LEU A 222 -0.09 -6.44 -4.92
N VAL A 223 0.42 -7.61 -4.56
CA VAL A 223 0.70 -7.98 -3.16
C VAL A 223 1.71 -7.02 -2.56
N ALA A 224 2.85 -6.80 -3.22
CA ALA A 224 3.86 -5.85 -2.75
C ALA A 224 3.29 -4.42 -2.58
N ALA A 225 2.47 -3.95 -3.52
CA ALA A 225 1.82 -2.65 -3.39
C ALA A 225 0.86 -2.60 -2.20
N ASN A 226 0.05 -3.65 -2.01
CA ASN A 226 -0.88 -3.75 -0.88
C ASN A 226 -0.14 -3.78 0.47
N ASP A 227 1.01 -4.45 0.56
CA ASP A 227 1.83 -4.50 1.78
C ASP A 227 2.38 -3.11 2.13
N LEU A 228 2.87 -2.37 1.13
CA LEU A 228 3.31 -0.98 1.30
C LEU A 228 2.16 -0.06 1.75
N PHE A 229 0.96 -0.21 1.16
CA PHE A 229 -0.23 0.51 1.61
C PHE A 229 -0.64 0.16 3.04
N ALA A 230 -0.56 -1.11 3.43
CA ALA A 230 -0.84 -1.55 4.78
C ALA A 230 0.15 -0.93 5.78
N ARG A 231 1.44 -0.86 5.41
CA ARG A 231 2.44 -0.17 6.24
C ARG A 231 2.18 1.33 6.34
N LEU A 232 1.81 2.00 5.25
CA LEU A 232 1.43 3.42 5.29
C LEU A 232 0.27 3.68 6.24
N ALA A 233 -0.75 2.81 6.27
CA ALA A 233 -1.87 2.94 7.19
C ALA A 233 -1.42 2.86 8.66
N ILE A 234 -0.48 1.96 8.98
CA ILE A 234 0.13 1.86 10.32
C ILE A 234 0.91 3.14 10.65
N LEU A 235 1.74 3.63 9.73
CA LEU A 235 2.54 4.85 9.95
C LEU A 235 1.66 6.09 10.13
N GLN A 236 0.55 6.19 9.41
CA GLN A 236 -0.41 7.27 9.60
C GLN A 236 -0.99 7.26 11.02
N VAL A 237 -1.41 6.10 11.53
CA VAL A 237 -1.89 5.96 12.91
C VAL A 237 -0.79 6.33 13.92
N ASN A 238 0.47 5.99 13.62
CA ASN A 238 1.59 6.37 14.48
C ASN A 238 1.83 7.88 14.49
N LEU A 239 1.75 8.56 13.35
CA LEU A 239 1.85 10.03 13.27
C LEU A 239 0.72 10.71 14.04
N GLU A 240 -0.51 10.23 13.90
CA GLU A 240 -1.67 10.73 14.64
C GLU A 240 -1.49 10.53 16.15
N SER A 241 -1.04 9.33 16.55
CA SER A 241 -0.76 8.99 17.96
C SER A 241 0.36 9.86 18.55
N PHE A 242 1.43 10.11 17.78
CA PHE A 242 2.50 10.99 18.19
C PHE A 242 1.97 12.41 18.47
N ALA A 243 1.18 12.96 17.55
CA ALA A 243 0.61 14.30 17.72
C ALA A 243 -0.31 14.41 18.95
N THR A 244 -1.18 13.41 19.17
CA THR A 244 -2.06 13.36 20.35
C THR A 244 -1.27 13.29 21.65
N GLN A 245 -0.34 12.34 21.76
CA GLN A 245 0.45 12.16 22.99
C GLN A 245 1.38 13.34 23.26
N SER A 246 1.93 13.97 22.21
CA SER A 246 2.74 15.18 22.36
C SER A 246 1.93 16.31 22.99
N THR A 247 0.66 16.47 22.57
CA THR A 247 -0.25 17.48 23.13
C THR A 247 -0.60 17.17 24.59
N GLU A 248 -0.86 15.90 24.91
CA GLU A 248 -1.15 15.46 26.28
C GLU A 248 0.02 15.75 27.22
N ARG A 249 1.24 15.41 26.79
CA ARG A 249 2.46 15.69 27.56
C ARG A 249 2.68 17.18 27.80
N GLU A 250 2.51 18.01 26.77
CA GLU A 250 2.64 19.46 26.92
C GLU A 250 1.62 20.00 27.95
N ASN A 251 0.38 19.52 27.90
CA ASN A 251 -0.66 19.90 28.86
C ASN A 251 -0.30 19.49 30.29
N GLU A 252 0.22 18.27 30.49
CA GLU A 252 0.66 17.78 31.80
C GLU A 252 1.81 18.65 32.36
N GLU A 253 2.79 18.99 31.52
CA GLU A 253 3.91 19.87 31.90
C GLU A 253 3.40 21.26 32.32
N TRP A 254 2.47 21.85 31.55
CA TRP A 254 1.84 23.12 31.90
C TRP A 254 1.05 23.07 33.21
N GLU A 255 0.37 21.96 33.49
CA GLU A 255 -0.32 21.77 34.76
C GLU A 255 0.65 21.69 35.95
N CYS A 256 1.78 21.01 35.78
CA CYS A 256 2.85 20.97 36.78
C CYS A 256 3.41 22.37 37.05
N VAL A 257 3.81 23.11 36.00
CA VAL A 257 4.31 24.49 36.13
C VAL A 257 3.29 25.40 36.81
N ARG A 258 1.99 25.26 36.46
CA ARG A 258 0.91 26.02 37.09
C ARG A 258 0.79 25.72 38.59
N LYS A 259 0.87 24.43 38.98
CA LYS A 259 0.82 24.01 40.39
C LYS A 259 2.01 24.60 41.17
N GLU A 260 3.23 24.47 40.65
CA GLU A 260 4.44 25.02 41.27
C GLU A 260 4.36 26.54 41.44
N TRP A 261 3.86 27.25 40.43
CA TRP A 261 3.65 28.70 40.52
C TRP A 261 2.65 29.07 41.61
N MET A 262 1.50 28.37 41.68
CA MET A 262 0.49 28.62 42.71
C MET A 262 1.00 28.30 44.12
N GLU A 263 1.88 27.32 44.28
CA GLU A 263 2.53 27.01 45.55
C GLU A 263 3.50 28.11 45.98
N ARG A 264 4.26 28.72 45.06
CA ARG A 264 5.17 29.84 45.34
C ARG A 264 4.46 31.15 45.72
N LEU A 265 3.18 31.27 45.40
CA LEU A 265 2.35 32.44 45.73
C LEU A 265 1.69 32.36 47.11
N LYS A 266 1.81 31.22 47.82
CA LYS A 266 1.34 31.03 49.20
C LYS A 266 2.46 31.30 50.19
#